data_AF-A0A327K1S7-F1
#
_entry.id   AF-A0A327K1S7-F1
#
_cell.length_a   1.000
_cell.length_b   1.000
_cell.length_c   1.000
_cell.angle_alpha   90.00
_cell.angle_beta   90.00
_cell.angle_gamma   90.00
#
_symmetry.space_group_name_H-M   'P 1'
#
loop_
_entity.id
_entity.type
_entity.pdbx_description
1 polymer ?
#
loop_
_entity_poly.entity_id
_entity_poly.type
_entity_poly.pdbx_seq_one_letter_code
_entity_poly.pdbx_strand_id
1 'polypeptide(L)' 'MGLGTEEIHQPLVGVATCWNEAAPCNIALSRQAQVVKKGVASAKGTPREFTTITVTDGIAMGHAGMKASLASR' A
#
# COMPACT_ATOMS: atom_id res chain seq x y z
N MET A 1 -5.50 -14.67 -10.30
CA MET A 1 -4.34 -13.84 -10.71
C MET A 1 -4.31 -13.53 -12.20
N GLY A 2 -4.93 -14.34 -13.08
CA GLY A 2 -5.09 -14.01 -14.50
C GLY A 2 -3.77 -13.77 -15.26
N LEU A 3 -2.67 -14.33 -14.77
CA LEU A 3 -1.33 -14.09 -15.32
C LEU A 3 -1.10 -14.97 -16.53
N GLY A 4 -0.49 -14.39 -17.57
CA GLY A 4 0.11 -15.15 -18.65
C GLY A 4 1.42 -15.82 -18.21
N THR A 5 1.88 -16.79 -19.01
CA THR A 5 3.15 -17.51 -18.74
C THR A 5 4.34 -16.55 -18.61
N GLU A 6 4.40 -15.51 -19.45
CA GLU A 6 5.48 -14.51 -19.37
C GLU A 6 5.52 -13.82 -18.00
N GLU A 7 4.38 -13.34 -17.50
CA GLU A 7 4.28 -12.64 -16.21
C GLU A 7 4.61 -13.56 -15.02
N ILE A 8 4.42 -14.87 -15.15
CA ILE A 8 4.82 -15.85 -14.14
C ILE A 8 6.36 -15.95 -14.06
N HIS A 9 7.06 -15.75 -15.17
CA HIS A 9 8.52 -15.80 -15.24
C HIS A 9 9.20 -14.45 -14.97
N GLN A 10 8.43 -13.35 -14.96
CA GLN A 10 8.91 -12.02 -14.58
C GLN A 10 9.10 -11.89 -13.06
N PRO A 11 9.99 -10.99 -12.58
CA PRO A 11 10.12 -10.72 -11.16
C PRO A 11 8.79 -10.27 -10.53
N LEU A 12 8.36 -10.96 -9.46
CA LEU A 12 7.20 -10.54 -8.67
C LEU A 12 7.59 -9.34 -7.81
N VAL A 13 6.82 -8.25 -7.90
CA VAL A 13 7.08 -7.03 -7.11
C VAL A 13 5.88 -6.71 -6.25
N GLY A 14 6.06 -6.74 -4.93
CA GLY A 14 5.04 -6.29 -3.98
C GLY A 14 4.86 -4.77 -4.01
N VAL A 15 3.62 -4.31 -4.19
CA VAL A 15 3.24 -2.90 -4.08
C VAL A 15 2.44 -2.74 -2.79
N ALA A 16 3.14 -2.47 -1.69
CA ALA A 16 2.53 -2.27 -0.38
C ALA A 16 1.92 -0.88 -0.28
N THR A 17 0.65 -0.80 0.09
CA THR A 17 -0.04 0.47 0.35
C THR A 17 -0.56 0.53 1.78
N CYS A 18 -0.66 1.74 2.28
CA CYS A 18 -1.23 2.06 3.59
C CYS A 18 -2.62 2.72 3.44
N TRP A 19 -3.24 2.60 2.26
CA TRP A 19 -4.52 3.24 1.96
C TRP A 19 -5.60 2.87 2.97
N ASN A 20 -6.32 3.88 3.43
CA ASN A 20 -7.55 3.77 4.20
C ASN A 20 -8.34 5.07 4.12
N GLU A 21 -9.59 5.02 4.59
CA GLU A 21 -10.51 6.16 4.63
C GLU A 21 -10.58 6.82 6.01
N ALA A 22 -9.76 6.37 6.98
CA ALA A 22 -9.79 6.87 8.35
C ALA A 22 -9.25 8.30 8.47
N ALA A 23 -8.35 8.71 7.56
CA ALA A 23 -7.74 10.03 7.57
C ALA A 23 -7.25 10.47 6.19
N PRO A 24 -7.18 11.78 5.92
CA PRO A 24 -6.84 12.32 4.61
C PRO A 24 -5.40 11.98 4.15
N CYS A 25 -4.49 11.70 5.09
CA CYS A 25 -3.09 11.39 4.78
C CYS A 25 -2.91 10.16 3.89
N ASN A 26 -3.84 9.19 3.92
CA ASN A 26 -3.69 7.91 3.23
C ASN A 26 -4.62 7.73 2.01
N ILE A 27 -5.56 8.64 1.77
CA ILE A 27 -6.60 8.49 0.73
C ILE A 27 -6.00 8.38 -0.68
N ALA A 28 -4.95 9.16 -0.97
CA ALA A 28 -4.32 9.17 -2.29
C ALA A 28 -3.49 7.90 -2.58
N LEU A 29 -3.16 7.10 -1.56
CA LEU A 29 -2.22 5.98 -1.69
C LEU A 29 -2.77 4.87 -2.60
N SER A 30 -4.09 4.66 -2.68
CA SER A 30 -4.69 3.70 -3.61
C SER A 30 -4.42 4.10 -5.08
N ARG A 31 -4.62 5.38 -5.41
CA ARG A 31 -4.33 5.90 -6.76
C ARG A 31 -2.84 5.80 -7.09
N GLN A 32 -1.98 6.14 -6.12
CA GLN A 32 -0.53 6.04 -6.29
C GLN A 32 -0.09 4.58 -6.50
N ALA A 33 -0.65 3.62 -5.75
CA ALA A 33 -0.39 2.20 -5.95
C ALA A 33 -0.76 1.74 -7.37
N GLN A 34 -1.88 2.22 -7.94
CA GLN A 34 -2.21 1.91 -9.34
C GLN A 34 -1.20 2.45 -10.34
N VAL A 35 -0.62 3.64 -10.10
CA VAL A 35 0.44 4.20 -10.94
C VAL A 35 1.72 3.38 -10.81
N VAL A 36 2.11 2.99 -9.60
CA VAL A 36 3.28 2.14 -9.34
C VAL A 36 3.15 0.80 -10.05
N LYS A 37 1.98 0.14 -9.97
CA LYS A 37 1.74 -1.13 -10.68
C LYS A 37 1.95 -1.00 -12.19
N LYS A 38 1.47 0.09 -12.81
CA LYS A 38 1.70 0.35 -14.23
C LYS A 38 3.19 0.50 -14.55
N GLY A 39 3.94 1.20 -13.69
CA GLY A 39 5.39 1.34 -13.84
C GLY A 39 6.12 0.00 -13.75
N VAL A 40 5.79 -0.83 -12.75
CA VAL A 40 6.36 -2.17 -12.60
C VAL A 40 6.07 -3.04 -13.84
N ALA A 41 4.82 -3.05 -14.31
CA ALA A 41 4.45 -3.80 -15.51
C ALA A 41 5.20 -3.32 -16.76
N SER A 42 5.36 -2.00 -16.94
CA SER A 42 6.14 -1.44 -18.07
C SER A 42 7.62 -1.82 -18.03
N ALA A 43 8.15 -2.16 -16.85
CA ALA A 43 9.53 -2.59 -16.63
C ALA A 43 9.70 -4.12 -16.68
N LYS A 44 8.71 -4.87 -17.17
CA LYS A 44 8.69 -6.34 -17.21
C LYS A 44 8.76 -6.99 -15.82
N GLY A 45 8.14 -6.36 -14.83
CA GLY A 45 7.86 -6.97 -13.53
C GLY A 45 6.36 -7.28 -13.38
N THR A 46 6.03 -8.22 -12.49
CA THR A 46 4.65 -8.61 -12.20
C THR A 46 4.22 -8.02 -10.87
N PRO A 47 3.48 -6.88 -10.86
CA PRO A 47 3.15 -6.17 -9.64
C PRO A 47 2.03 -6.84 -8.86
N ARG A 48 2.20 -7.05 -7.55
CA ARG A 48 1.18 -7.59 -6.62
C ARG A 48 0.90 -6.58 -5.53
N GLU A 49 -0.27 -5.97 -5.56
CA GLU A 49 -0.68 -4.98 -4.57
C GLU A 49 -1.25 -5.66 -3.32
N PHE A 50 -0.90 -5.13 -2.15
CA PHE A 50 -1.53 -5.49 -0.88
C PHE A 50 -1.50 -4.30 0.07
N THR A 51 -2.40 -4.33 1.06
CA THR A 51 -2.60 -3.22 1.99
C THR A 51 -2.13 -3.61 3.39
N THR A 52 -1.47 -2.68 4.08
CA THR A 52 -1.14 -2.78 5.51
C THR A 52 -1.84 -1.68 6.32
N ILE A 53 -1.82 -1.81 7.64
CA ILE A 53 -2.47 -0.89 8.58
C ILE A 53 -1.72 0.44 8.69
N THR A 54 -2.44 1.47 9.16
CA THR A 54 -1.85 2.69 9.73
C THR A 54 -2.66 3.19 10.89
N VAL A 55 -2.04 3.97 11.77
CA VAL A 55 -2.73 4.86 12.71
C VAL A 55 -2.70 6.30 12.20
N THR A 56 -3.62 7.13 12.70
CA THR A 56 -3.61 8.57 12.45
C THR A 56 -3.30 9.30 13.74
N ASP A 57 -2.05 9.77 13.86
CA ASP A 57 -1.59 10.47 15.07
C ASP A 57 -2.52 11.62 15.43
N GLY A 58 -2.87 12.49 14.46
CA GLY A 58 -3.75 13.63 14.70
C GLY A 58 -5.12 13.27 15.30
N ILE A 59 -5.65 12.07 15.04
CA ILE A 59 -6.90 11.58 15.65
C ILE A 59 -6.60 10.96 17.03
N ALA A 60 -5.50 10.23 17.16
CA ALA A 60 -5.12 9.53 18.38
C ALA A 60 -4.58 10.44 19.50
N MET A 61 -4.06 11.63 19.15
CA MET A 61 -3.48 12.60 20.07
C MET A 61 -4.43 12.91 21.24
N GLY A 62 -3.89 12.94 22.46
CA GLY A 62 -4.66 13.26 23.68
C GLY A 62 -5.53 12.13 24.23
N HIS A 63 -5.56 10.96 23.57
CA HIS A 63 -6.38 9.81 23.97
C HIS A 63 -5.53 8.54 24.15
N ALA A 64 -6.13 7.49 24.73
CA ALA A 64 -5.46 6.20 24.92
C ALA A 64 -4.97 5.56 23.60
N GLY A 65 -5.57 5.95 22.46
CA GLY A 65 -5.17 5.51 21.13
C GLY A 65 -3.72 5.85 20.77
N MET A 66 -3.14 6.91 21.36
CA MET A 66 -1.74 7.29 21.10
C MET A 66 -0.74 6.20 21.48
N LYS A 67 -1.12 5.28 22.38
CA LYS A 67 -0.31 4.10 22.74
C LYS A 67 -0.06 3.16 21.56
N ALA A 68 -0.90 3.19 20.53
CA ALA A 68 -0.77 2.36 19.33
C ALA A 68 0.07 3.04 18.22
N SER A 69 0.41 4.33 18.35
CA SER A 69 1.08 5.09 17.29
C SER A 69 2.47 4.54 16.95
N LEU A 70 3.40 4.56 17.92
CA LEU A 70 4.77 4.08 17.68
C LEU A 70 4.84 2.57 17.38
N ALA A 71 3.94 1.79 17.97
CA ALA A 71 3.87 0.35 17.77
C ALA A 71 3.39 -0.03 16.36
N SER A 72 2.82 0.89 15.57
CA SER A 72 2.36 0.60 14.21
C SER A 72 3.46 0.66 13.15
N ARG A 73 4.70 1.04 13.52
CA ARG A 73 5.85 1.14 12.61
C ARG A 73 6.60 -0.19 12.54
#